data_AF-A0A526RY96-F1
#
_entry.id   AF-A0A526RY96-F1
#
_cell.length_a   1.000
_cell.length_b   1.000
_cell.length_c   1.000
_cell.angle_alpha   90.00
_cell.angle_beta   90.00
_cell.angle_gamma   90.00
#
_symmetry.space_group_name_H-M   'P 1'
#
loop_
_entity.id
_entity.type
_entity.pdbx_description
1 polymer ?
#
loop_
_entity_poly.entity_id
_entity_poly.type
_entity_poly.pdbx_seq_one_letter_code
_entity_poly.pdbx_strand_id
1 'polypeptide(L)'
;MGILDFISKQFIDVIQWTADEPGVLASRFPMSGMEIQNGAQLVVRETQKAAFFNEGKIADIFGPGTYTLNTQTLPVLTYLKNWDKFFESPFKSDVYFFDTKDQIDRKWGTTQPLTVRDKEYGPIRLRAFGNYAYAIGDVGVFWSRLVGTAERSTSEMIEGQLRGAILTAIASKLGQSNIAFIDMAANQETFSQQLAEAIGPALQAYGIDVKSFYVQSLSLP
;
A
#
# COMPACT_ATOMS: atom_id res chain seq x y z
N MET A 1 -25.04 52.69 5.93
CA MET A 1 -25.51 51.50 6.66
C MET A 1 -26.25 50.63 5.64
N GLY A 2 -25.81 49.45 5.22
CA GLY A 2 -24.92 48.49 5.88
C GLY A 2 -23.66 48.15 5.09
N ILE A 3 -22.58 48.03 5.86
CA ILE A 3 -21.19 47.66 5.52
C ILE A 3 -20.89 46.31 6.24
N LEU A 4 -21.91 45.51 6.51
CA LEU A 4 -21.84 44.26 7.28
C LEU A 4 -22.77 43.29 6.54
N ASP A 5 -22.38 42.14 6.01
CA ASP A 5 -21.35 41.24 6.50
C ASP A 5 -20.99 40.29 5.36
N PHE A 6 -20.25 40.78 4.35
CA PHE A 6 -19.57 39.92 3.36
C PHE A 6 -18.29 39.37 4.00
N ILE A 7 -18.41 38.77 5.18
CA ILE A 7 -17.40 37.84 5.65
C ILE A 7 -17.68 36.57 4.84
N SER A 8 -17.12 36.50 3.64
CA SER A 8 -16.80 35.19 3.09
C SER A 8 -15.83 34.58 4.10
N LYS A 9 -16.38 33.80 5.04
CA LYS A 9 -15.60 32.76 5.68
C LYS A 9 -15.19 31.87 4.52
N GLN A 10 -14.02 32.13 3.95
CA GLN A 10 -13.27 31.09 3.28
C GLN A 10 -13.07 30.03 4.36
N PHE A 11 -13.98 29.06 4.40
CA PHE A 11 -13.81 27.91 5.27
C PHE A 11 -12.49 27.30 4.82
N ILE A 12 -11.52 27.30 5.72
CA ILE A 12 -10.29 26.56 5.49
C ILE A 12 -10.72 25.10 5.35
N ASP A 13 -10.64 24.57 4.14
CA ASP A 13 -10.97 23.17 3.89
C ASP A 13 -9.99 22.30 4.69
N VAL A 14 -10.54 21.48 5.58
CA VAL A 14 -9.77 20.48 6.32
C VAL A 14 -9.85 19.17 5.55
N ILE A 15 -8.76 18.84 4.87
CA ILE A 15 -8.58 17.60 4.14
C ILE A 15 -8.06 16.56 5.12
N GLN A 16 -8.92 15.62 5.48
CA GLN A 16 -8.59 14.52 6.37
C GLN A 16 -9.37 13.27 5.98
N TRP A 17 -8.82 12.10 6.32
CA TRP A 17 -9.50 10.84 6.09
C TRP A 17 -9.40 9.94 7.32
N THR A 18 -10.48 9.23 7.57
CA THR A 18 -10.56 8.13 8.53
C THR A 18 -11.05 6.91 7.79
N ALA A 19 -10.46 5.75 8.04
CA ALA A 19 -10.96 4.52 7.44
C ALA A 19 -12.37 4.23 7.98
N ASP A 20 -13.35 4.29 7.09
CA ASP A 20 -14.75 4.04 7.44
C ASP A 20 -15.04 2.54 7.62
N GLU A 21 -14.20 1.68 7.04
CA GLU A 21 -14.29 0.22 7.12
C GLU A 21 -12.91 -0.42 7.30
N PRO A 22 -12.84 -1.60 7.94
CA PRO A 22 -11.61 -2.39 7.97
C PRO A 22 -11.14 -2.78 6.57
N GLY A 23 -9.82 -2.80 6.36
CA GLY A 23 -9.22 -3.31 5.12
C GLY A 23 -9.11 -2.30 3.99
N VAL A 24 -9.54 -1.04 4.17
CA VAL A 24 -9.26 0.02 3.18
C VAL A 24 -7.79 0.38 3.23
N LEU A 25 -7.11 0.17 2.11
CA LEU A 25 -5.67 0.43 1.96
C LEU A 25 -5.39 1.79 1.35
N ALA A 26 -6.26 2.24 0.43
CA ALA A 26 -6.17 3.57 -0.15
C ALA A 26 -7.56 4.14 -0.45
N SER A 27 -7.70 5.45 -0.30
CA SER A 27 -8.94 6.17 -0.60
C SER A 27 -8.62 7.54 -1.18
N ARG A 28 -9.27 7.89 -2.29
CA ARG A 28 -9.25 9.24 -2.85
C ARG A 28 -10.15 10.13 -2.01
N PHE A 29 -9.64 11.29 -1.60
CA PHE A 29 -10.44 12.28 -0.89
C PHE A 29 -11.41 12.95 -1.87
N PRO A 30 -12.72 12.98 -1.58
CA PRO A 30 -13.72 13.55 -2.48
C PRO A 30 -13.64 15.08 -2.44
N MET A 31 -13.19 15.69 -3.54
CA MET A 31 -13.12 17.15 -3.69
C MET A 31 -14.08 17.60 -4.79
N SER A 32 -14.88 18.63 -4.49
CA SER A 32 -15.71 19.28 -5.51
C SER A 32 -14.80 19.91 -6.57
N GLY A 33 -14.99 19.58 -7.85
CA GLY A 33 -14.19 20.12 -8.95
C GLY A 33 -12.74 19.61 -9.03
N MET A 34 -12.27 18.79 -8.09
CA MET A 34 -10.85 18.41 -7.93
C MET A 34 -9.93 19.62 -7.71
N GLU A 35 -10.44 20.66 -7.05
CA GLU A 35 -9.70 21.87 -6.73
C GLU A 35 -9.37 21.90 -5.23
N ILE A 36 -8.12 22.23 -4.89
CA ILE A 36 -7.71 22.49 -3.51
C ILE A 36 -7.67 23.99 -3.28
N GLN A 37 -8.40 24.45 -2.27
CA GLN A 37 -8.34 25.84 -1.85
C GLN A 37 -6.96 26.18 -1.28
N ASN A 38 -6.38 27.29 -1.72
CA ASN A 38 -5.12 27.79 -1.15
C ASN A 38 -5.29 28.07 0.35
N GLY A 39 -4.43 27.48 1.17
CA GLY A 39 -4.52 27.55 2.64
C GLY A 39 -5.27 26.40 3.31
N ALA A 40 -5.79 25.43 2.54
CA ALA A 40 -6.40 24.21 3.07
C ALA A 40 -5.45 23.49 4.04
N GLN A 41 -6.01 22.85 5.06
CA GLN A 41 -5.24 22.06 6.04
C GLN A 41 -5.33 20.59 5.70
N LEU A 42 -4.20 19.97 5.40
CA LEU A 42 -4.07 18.53 5.29
C LEU A 42 -3.73 17.94 6.65
N VAL A 43 -4.59 17.08 7.18
CA VAL A 43 -4.35 16.35 8.43
C VAL A 43 -4.14 14.88 8.11
N VAL A 44 -2.91 14.40 8.36
CA VAL A 44 -2.50 13.01 8.15
C VAL A 44 -2.32 12.35 9.52
N ARG A 45 -3.00 11.23 9.74
CA ARG A 45 -2.94 10.50 11.02
C ARG A 45 -1.68 9.64 11.12
N GLU A 46 -1.37 9.19 12.32
CA GLU A 46 -0.15 8.41 12.64
C GLU A 46 0.01 7.15 11.79
N THR A 47 -1.08 6.45 11.48
CA THR A 47 -1.08 5.24 10.65
C THR A 47 -1.40 5.53 9.18
N GLN A 48 -1.15 6.75 8.72
CA GLN A 48 -1.50 7.15 7.36
C GLN A 48 -0.34 7.86 6.66
N LYS A 49 -0.42 7.82 5.34
CA LYS A 49 0.26 8.76 4.45
C LYS A 49 -0.76 9.40 3.52
N ALA A 50 -0.49 10.62 3.08
CA ALA A 50 -1.28 11.27 2.05
C ALA A 50 -0.40 11.58 0.84
N ALA A 51 -0.81 11.20 -0.37
CA ALA A 51 -0.12 11.57 -1.59
C ALA A 51 -0.94 12.61 -2.36
N PHE A 52 -0.27 13.68 -2.77
CA PHE A 52 -0.83 14.72 -3.60
C PHE A 52 -0.44 14.47 -5.06
N PHE A 53 -1.42 14.53 -5.96
CA PHE A 53 -1.23 14.33 -7.38
C PHE A 53 -1.53 15.62 -8.13
N ASN A 54 -0.60 15.98 -9.02
CA ASN A 54 -0.77 17.10 -9.94
C ASN A 54 -0.54 16.59 -11.37
N GLU A 55 -1.47 16.91 -12.28
CA GLU A 55 -1.41 16.50 -13.70
C GLU A 55 -1.12 15.00 -13.90
N GLY A 56 -1.70 14.14 -13.05
CA GLY A 56 -1.53 12.69 -13.12
C GLY A 56 -0.19 12.15 -12.60
N LYS A 57 0.64 12.98 -11.94
CA LYS A 57 1.89 12.57 -11.29
C LYS A 57 1.85 12.82 -9.80
N ILE A 58 2.50 11.95 -9.03
CA ILE A 58 2.74 12.18 -7.60
C ILE A 58 3.63 13.41 -7.47
N ALA A 59 3.10 14.45 -6.84
CA ALA A 59 3.80 15.69 -6.57
C ALA A 59 4.49 15.66 -5.20
N ASP A 60 3.81 15.12 -4.18
CA ASP A 60 4.37 14.99 -2.83
C ASP A 60 3.69 13.86 -2.04
N ILE A 61 4.38 13.34 -1.02
CA ILE A 61 3.87 12.32 -0.09
C ILE A 61 4.12 12.80 1.34
N PHE A 62 3.03 13.08 2.04
CA PHE A 62 3.01 13.55 3.42
C PHE A 62 2.92 12.38 4.40
N GLY A 63 3.79 12.41 5.42
CA GLY A 63 3.68 11.56 6.61
C GLY A 63 2.70 12.12 7.64
N PRO A 64 2.64 11.54 8.85
CA PRO A 64 1.77 12.02 9.91
C PRO A 64 2.04 13.48 10.31
N GLY A 65 0.98 14.26 10.47
CA GLY A 65 1.08 15.66 10.86
C GLY A 65 -0.04 16.53 10.30
N THR A 66 0.06 17.84 10.55
CA THR A 66 -0.82 18.86 9.97
C THR A 66 0.00 19.76 9.06
N TYR A 67 -0.45 19.90 7.82
CA TYR A 67 0.24 20.65 6.78
C TYR A 67 -0.70 21.70 6.21
N THR A 68 -0.23 22.94 6.07
CA THR A 68 -0.94 23.96 5.31
C THR A 68 -0.59 23.79 3.83
N LEU A 69 -1.58 23.49 3.00
CA LEU A 69 -1.42 23.36 1.57
C LEU A 69 -1.45 24.75 0.94
N ASN A 70 -0.28 25.21 0.49
CA ASN A 70 -0.14 26.43 -0.28
C ASN A 70 0.91 26.23 -1.39
N THR A 71 1.03 27.19 -2.29
CA THR A 71 1.98 27.13 -3.40
C THR A 71 3.45 27.10 -2.95
N GLN A 72 3.75 27.32 -1.66
CA GLN A 72 5.11 27.35 -1.11
C GLN A 72 5.49 26.05 -0.38
N THR A 73 4.53 25.32 0.18
CA THR A 73 4.76 24.06 0.93
C THR A 73 4.83 22.84 0.03
N LEU A 74 4.30 22.94 -1.20
CA LEU A 74 4.42 21.92 -2.22
C LEU A 74 5.49 22.34 -3.24
N PRO A 75 6.62 21.62 -3.35
CA PRO A 75 7.71 21.98 -4.27
C PRO A 75 7.26 22.08 -5.73
N VAL A 76 6.35 21.19 -6.15
CA VAL A 76 5.76 21.23 -7.50
C VAL A 76 4.84 22.43 -7.69
N LEU A 77 4.10 22.88 -6.67
CA LEU A 77 3.28 24.10 -6.77
C LEU A 77 4.14 25.37 -6.72
N THR A 78 5.36 25.30 -6.19
CA THR A 78 6.30 26.44 -6.21
C THR A 78 6.76 26.76 -7.63
N TYR A 79 6.87 25.76 -8.51
CA TYR A 79 7.10 25.99 -9.95
C TYR A 79 5.91 26.67 -10.65
N LEU A 80 4.71 26.61 -10.05
CA LEU A 80 3.49 27.27 -10.55
C LEU A 80 3.33 28.72 -10.04
N LYS A 81 4.27 29.24 -9.23
CA LYS A 81 4.24 30.61 -8.63
C LYS A 81 4.21 31.77 -9.61
N ASN A 82 4.32 31.55 -10.92
CA ASN A 82 4.16 32.62 -11.92
C ASN A 82 2.69 32.95 -12.23
N TRP A 83 1.71 32.29 -11.58
CA TRP A 83 0.29 32.55 -11.81
C TRP A 83 -0.27 33.61 -10.84
N ASP A 84 0.16 34.85 -11.03
CA ASP A 84 -0.49 36.01 -10.45
C ASP A 84 -1.82 36.26 -11.17
N LYS A 85 -2.92 35.86 -10.54
CA LYS A 85 -4.27 36.49 -10.55
C LYS A 85 -5.37 35.45 -10.44
N PHE A 86 -6.22 35.58 -9.40
CA PHE A 86 -7.69 35.48 -9.41
C PHE A 86 -8.41 34.42 -10.27
N PHE A 87 -7.81 33.30 -10.61
CA PHE A 87 -8.45 32.24 -11.40
C PHE A 87 -8.50 30.94 -10.62
N GLU A 88 -9.67 30.29 -10.68
CA GLU A 88 -9.86 28.86 -10.43
C GLU A 88 -8.63 28.09 -10.89
N SER A 89 -8.12 27.17 -10.05
CA SER A 89 -6.95 26.38 -10.40
C SER A 89 -7.24 25.66 -11.72
N PRO A 90 -6.55 25.98 -12.83
CA PRO A 90 -6.81 25.29 -14.10
C PRO A 90 -6.36 23.81 -14.06
N PHE A 91 -5.76 23.38 -12.95
CA PHE A 91 -5.25 22.04 -12.73
C PHE A 91 -6.05 21.31 -11.67
N LYS A 92 -6.63 20.19 -12.09
CA LYS A 92 -7.27 19.20 -11.22
C LYS A 92 -6.19 18.49 -10.43
N SER A 93 -6.34 18.47 -9.11
CA SER A 93 -5.43 17.79 -8.21
C SER A 93 -6.20 16.73 -7.42
N ASP A 94 -5.57 15.57 -7.21
CA ASP A 94 -6.13 14.50 -6.38
C ASP A 94 -5.34 14.36 -5.09
N VAL A 95 -6.03 14.06 -4.00
CA VAL A 95 -5.41 13.66 -2.73
C VAL A 95 -5.83 12.23 -2.46
N TYR A 96 -4.85 11.36 -2.26
CA TYR A 96 -5.08 9.98 -1.83
C TYR A 96 -4.54 9.80 -0.42
N PHE A 97 -5.32 9.17 0.44
CA PHE A 97 -4.86 8.67 1.73
C PHE A 97 -4.57 7.18 1.62
N PHE A 98 -3.53 6.74 2.33
CA PHE A 98 -3.07 5.36 2.38
C PHE A 98 -3.01 4.91 3.84
N ASP A 99 -3.56 3.75 4.15
CA ASP A 99 -3.43 3.12 5.47
C ASP A 99 -2.10 2.36 5.54
N THR A 100 -1.17 2.85 6.35
CA THR A 100 0.15 2.23 6.55
C THR A 100 0.16 1.28 7.75
N LYS A 101 -0.99 1.03 8.37
CA LYS A 101 -1.12 0.04 9.44
C LYS A 101 -0.88 -1.38 8.90
N ASP A 102 -0.30 -2.21 9.75
CA ASP A 102 -0.12 -3.64 9.49
C ASP A 102 -1.47 -4.33 9.21
N GLN A 103 -1.52 -4.99 8.05
CA GLN A 103 -2.58 -5.87 7.61
C GLN A 103 -2.26 -7.28 8.10
N ILE A 104 -2.79 -7.63 9.27
CA ILE A 104 -2.49 -8.88 9.96
C ILE A 104 -3.40 -10.04 9.52
N ASP A 105 -2.97 -11.25 9.87
CA ASP A 105 -3.70 -12.52 9.68
C ASP A 105 -4.18 -12.78 8.23
N ARG A 106 -3.39 -12.32 7.26
CA ARG A 106 -3.67 -12.58 5.84
C ARG A 106 -3.24 -13.99 5.50
N LYS A 107 -4.12 -14.75 4.87
CA LYS A 107 -3.88 -16.18 4.61
C LYS A 107 -3.12 -16.36 3.30
N TRP A 108 -2.12 -17.23 3.31
CA TRP A 108 -1.47 -17.74 2.11
C TRP A 108 -1.53 -19.27 2.11
N GLY A 109 -1.42 -19.87 0.93
CA GLY A 109 -1.37 -21.32 0.82
C GLY A 109 -1.41 -21.80 -0.62
N THR A 110 -0.79 -22.94 -0.86
CA THR A 110 -0.72 -23.58 -2.17
C THR A 110 -2.11 -24.07 -2.59
N THR A 111 -2.67 -23.52 -3.67
CA THR A 111 -3.94 -24.00 -4.25
C THR A 111 -3.78 -25.38 -4.89
N GLN A 112 -2.63 -25.62 -5.52
CA GLN A 112 -2.21 -26.91 -6.06
C GLN A 112 -0.90 -27.34 -5.40
N PRO A 113 -0.66 -28.65 -5.20
CA PRO A 113 0.62 -29.12 -4.66
C PRO A 113 1.79 -28.67 -5.51
N LEU A 114 2.81 -28.09 -4.87
CA LEU A 114 4.07 -27.72 -5.51
C LEU A 114 4.95 -28.96 -5.64
N THR A 115 5.45 -29.23 -6.84
CA THR A 115 6.43 -30.30 -7.02
C THR A 115 7.83 -29.76 -6.75
N VAL A 116 8.54 -30.36 -5.79
CA VAL A 116 9.90 -29.97 -5.41
C VAL A 116 10.83 -31.17 -5.46
N ARG A 117 12.12 -30.91 -5.67
CA ARG A 117 13.14 -31.95 -5.60
C ARG A 117 13.66 -32.04 -4.17
N ASP A 118 13.24 -33.07 -3.47
CA ASP A 118 13.75 -33.43 -2.17
C ASP A 118 15.11 -34.13 -2.28
N LYS A 119 15.99 -33.88 -1.30
CA LYS A 119 17.33 -34.46 -1.24
C LYS A 119 17.31 -35.97 -0.97
N GLU A 120 16.36 -36.45 -0.18
CA GLU A 120 16.26 -37.84 0.26
C GLU A 120 15.20 -38.63 -0.51
N TYR A 121 14.06 -37.99 -0.79
CA TYR A 121 12.90 -38.64 -1.40
C TYR A 121 12.76 -38.39 -2.91
N GLY A 122 13.64 -37.57 -3.51
CA GLY A 122 13.52 -37.21 -4.93
C GLY A 122 12.33 -36.29 -5.19
N PRO A 123 11.61 -36.40 -6.32
CA PRO A 123 10.49 -35.49 -6.60
C PRO A 123 9.31 -35.76 -5.67
N ILE A 124 8.99 -34.81 -4.80
CA ILE A 124 7.83 -34.86 -3.90
C ILE A 124 6.84 -33.74 -4.23
N ARG A 125 5.56 -33.95 -3.89
CA ARG A 125 4.53 -32.92 -3.96
C ARG A 125 4.25 -32.39 -2.58
N LEU A 126 4.24 -31.08 -2.42
CA LEU A 126 4.03 -30.41 -1.14
C LEU A 126 2.81 -29.50 -1.19
N ARG A 127 2.02 -29.55 -0.13
CA ARG A 127 1.09 -28.48 0.21
C ARG A 127 1.59 -27.74 1.43
N ALA A 128 1.49 -26.43 1.40
CA ALA A 128 1.82 -25.58 2.53
C ALA A 128 0.79 -24.46 2.65
N PHE A 129 0.50 -24.07 3.89
CA PHE A 129 -0.32 -22.90 4.17
C PHE A 129 0.12 -22.23 5.46
N GLY A 130 -0.33 -21.00 5.62
CA GLY A 130 -0.19 -20.26 6.86
C GLY A 130 -0.75 -18.86 6.73
N ASN A 131 -0.20 -17.94 7.51
CA ASN A 131 -0.58 -16.54 7.49
C ASN A 131 0.64 -15.62 7.41
N TYR A 132 0.38 -14.39 7.00
CA TYR A 132 1.37 -13.33 6.88
C TYR A 132 0.74 -12.00 7.27
N ALA A 133 1.61 -11.06 7.63
CA ALA A 133 1.24 -9.67 7.83
C ALA A 133 2.08 -8.79 6.90
N TYR A 134 1.48 -7.70 6.41
CA TYR A 134 2.15 -6.74 5.55
C TYR A 134 1.72 -5.31 5.86
N ALA A 135 2.50 -4.33 5.42
CA ALA A 135 2.07 -2.93 5.41
C ALA A 135 2.49 -2.26 4.11
N ILE A 136 1.88 -1.10 3.80
CA ILE A 136 2.34 -0.25 2.70
C ILE A 136 3.67 0.40 3.12
N GLY A 137 4.75 0.00 2.47
CA GLY A 137 6.09 0.57 2.68
C GLY A 137 6.32 1.78 1.78
N ASP A 138 6.09 1.60 0.47
CA ASP A 138 6.26 2.62 -0.56
C ASP A 138 4.91 2.95 -1.21
N VAL A 139 4.38 4.13 -0.89
CA VAL A 139 3.10 4.64 -1.39
C VAL A 139 3.13 4.89 -2.91
N GLY A 140 4.25 5.33 -3.47
CA GLY A 140 4.34 5.61 -4.91
C GLY A 140 4.32 4.34 -5.74
N VAL A 141 5.07 3.32 -5.31
CA VAL A 141 5.03 2.00 -5.94
C VAL A 141 3.67 1.34 -5.73
N PHE A 142 3.14 1.36 -4.51
CA PHE A 142 1.83 0.79 -4.19
C PHE A 142 0.73 1.42 -5.05
N TRP A 143 0.70 2.75 -5.14
CA TRP A 143 -0.28 3.45 -5.96
C TRP A 143 -0.17 3.06 -7.43
N SER A 144 1.03 3.14 -8.01
CA SER A 144 1.23 2.88 -9.45
C SER A 144 0.98 1.42 -9.85
N ARG A 145 1.15 0.47 -8.94
CA ARG A 145 1.03 -0.97 -9.21
C ARG A 145 -0.32 -1.56 -8.83
N LEU A 146 -0.99 -1.06 -7.79
CA LEU A 146 -2.16 -1.70 -7.19
C LEU A 146 -3.41 -0.81 -7.09
N VAL A 147 -3.26 0.51 -6.98
CA VAL A 147 -4.41 1.43 -6.80
C VAL A 147 -4.81 2.08 -8.12
N GLY A 148 -3.87 2.73 -8.80
CA GLY A 148 -4.13 3.55 -9.98
C GLY A 148 -5.14 4.67 -9.68
N THR A 149 -6.11 4.84 -10.57
CA THR A 149 -7.15 5.89 -10.46
C THR A 149 -8.41 5.43 -9.70
N ALA A 150 -8.37 4.27 -9.04
CA ALA A 150 -9.51 3.79 -8.26
C ALA A 150 -9.83 4.77 -7.12
N GLU A 151 -11.11 5.02 -6.84
CA GLU A 151 -11.49 5.89 -5.73
C GLU A 151 -11.19 5.25 -4.37
N ARG A 152 -11.20 3.92 -4.32
CA ARG A 152 -10.97 3.14 -3.13
C ARG A 152 -10.28 1.84 -3.52
N SER A 153 -9.31 1.42 -2.70
CA SER A 153 -8.64 0.12 -2.82
C SER A 153 -8.66 -0.57 -1.47
N THR A 154 -9.06 -1.85 -1.45
CA THR A 154 -9.11 -2.67 -0.24
C THR A 154 -8.15 -3.84 -0.32
N SER A 155 -7.87 -4.44 0.84
CA SER A 155 -7.05 -5.65 0.94
C SER A 155 -7.54 -6.81 0.10
N GLU A 156 -8.86 -6.96 -0.02
CA GLU A 156 -9.51 -8.05 -0.77
C GLU A 156 -9.28 -7.89 -2.27
N MET A 157 -9.27 -6.64 -2.77
CA MET A 157 -9.04 -6.34 -4.18
C MET A 157 -7.64 -6.75 -4.65
N ILE A 158 -6.64 -6.65 -3.76
CA ILE A 158 -5.24 -6.97 -4.09
C ILE A 158 -4.84 -8.39 -3.67
N GLU A 159 -5.65 -9.09 -2.88
CA GLU A 159 -5.30 -10.36 -2.24
C GLU A 159 -4.87 -11.43 -3.26
N GLY A 160 -5.59 -11.55 -4.38
CA GLY A 160 -5.27 -12.50 -5.43
C GLY A 160 -3.88 -12.26 -6.05
N GLN A 161 -3.53 -10.99 -6.27
CA GLN A 161 -2.23 -10.61 -6.82
C GLN A 161 -1.10 -10.95 -5.85
N LEU A 162 -1.26 -10.60 -4.56
CA LEU A 162 -0.25 -10.88 -3.54
C LEU A 162 -0.07 -12.38 -3.33
N ARG A 163 -1.17 -13.13 -3.28
CA ARG A 163 -1.14 -14.60 -3.17
C ARG A 163 -0.39 -15.22 -4.34
N GLY A 164 -0.63 -14.77 -5.57
CA GLY A 164 0.09 -15.23 -6.76
C GLY A 164 1.59 -14.97 -6.69
N ALA A 165 1.98 -13.76 -6.28
CA ALA A 165 3.38 -13.38 -6.11
C ALA A 165 4.09 -14.24 -5.03
N ILE A 166 3.43 -14.43 -3.87
CA ILE A 166 3.91 -15.28 -2.78
C ILE A 166 4.15 -16.71 -3.27
N LEU A 167 3.16 -17.32 -3.90
CA LEU A 167 3.27 -18.71 -4.37
C LEU A 167 4.36 -18.89 -5.41
N THR A 168 4.54 -17.92 -6.29
CA THR A 168 5.60 -17.94 -7.31
C THR A 168 6.98 -17.85 -6.66
N ALA A 169 7.16 -16.95 -5.69
CA ALA A 169 8.42 -16.79 -4.96
C ALA A 169 8.76 -18.04 -4.12
N ILE A 170 7.77 -18.62 -3.44
CA ILE A 170 7.94 -19.88 -2.70
C ILE A 170 8.34 -21.01 -3.65
N ALA A 171 7.63 -21.20 -4.76
CA ALA A 171 7.95 -22.25 -5.73
C ALA A 171 9.37 -22.11 -6.29
N SER A 172 9.80 -20.88 -6.59
CA SER A 172 11.17 -20.58 -7.04
C SER A 172 12.21 -20.93 -5.97
N LYS A 173 11.97 -20.53 -4.71
CA LYS A 173 12.89 -20.81 -3.59
C LYS A 173 13.00 -22.31 -3.31
N LEU A 174 11.88 -23.02 -3.28
CA LEU A 174 11.87 -24.47 -3.05
C LEU A 174 12.48 -25.25 -4.21
N GLY A 175 12.26 -24.81 -5.45
CA GLY A 175 12.87 -25.45 -6.64
C GLY A 175 14.40 -25.34 -6.68
N GLN A 176 14.97 -24.33 -6.03
CA GLN A 176 16.43 -24.14 -5.90
C GLN A 176 17.01 -24.76 -4.62
N SER A 177 16.15 -25.15 -3.68
CA SER A 177 16.54 -25.66 -2.37
C SER A 177 16.89 -27.15 -2.44
N ASN A 178 17.94 -27.55 -1.72
CA ASN A 178 18.31 -28.95 -1.50
C ASN A 178 17.96 -29.41 -0.07
N ILE A 179 16.96 -28.78 0.57
CA ILE A 179 16.55 -29.11 1.94
C ILE A 179 15.65 -30.37 1.90
N ALA A 180 15.90 -31.32 2.81
CA ALA A 180 15.06 -32.49 2.97
C ALA A 180 13.74 -32.12 3.67
N PHE A 181 12.65 -32.78 3.28
CA PHE A 181 11.31 -32.53 3.79
C PHE A 181 11.21 -32.68 5.31
N ILE A 182 11.90 -33.67 5.86
CA ILE A 182 11.92 -33.90 7.31
C ILE A 182 12.52 -32.68 8.03
N ASP A 183 13.60 -32.10 7.49
CA ASP A 183 14.23 -30.91 8.07
C ASP A 183 13.30 -29.69 8.01
N MET A 184 12.56 -29.53 6.90
CA MET A 184 11.55 -28.47 6.75
C MET A 184 10.41 -28.64 7.76
N ALA A 185 9.94 -29.87 7.96
CA ALA A 185 8.85 -30.17 8.88
C ALA A 185 9.27 -30.05 10.35
N ALA A 186 10.52 -30.40 10.68
CA ALA A 186 11.07 -30.34 12.03
C ALA A 186 11.39 -28.90 12.48
N ASN A 187 11.75 -28.00 11.56
CA ASN A 187 12.17 -26.64 11.87
C ASN A 187 11.31 -25.59 11.13
N GLN A 188 10.02 -25.54 11.45
CA GLN A 188 9.06 -24.63 10.80
C GLN A 188 9.40 -23.15 10.96
N GLU A 189 10.07 -22.76 12.05
CA GLU A 189 10.51 -21.38 12.28
C GLU A 189 11.56 -20.97 11.24
N THR A 190 12.64 -21.75 11.11
CA THR A 190 13.69 -21.52 10.11
C THR A 190 13.13 -21.56 8.70
N PHE A 191 12.21 -22.49 8.43
CA PHE A 191 11.54 -22.57 7.13
C PHE A 191 10.71 -21.32 6.84
N SER A 192 9.96 -20.82 7.83
CA SER A 192 9.18 -19.58 7.71
C SER A 192 10.08 -18.38 7.43
N GLN A 193 11.22 -18.26 8.10
CA GLN A 193 12.20 -17.19 7.85
C GLN A 193 12.76 -17.25 6.43
N GLN A 194 13.16 -18.42 5.95
CA GLN A 194 13.68 -18.58 4.58
C GLN A 194 12.65 -18.24 3.51
N LEU A 195 11.38 -18.58 3.73
CA LEU A 195 10.30 -18.20 2.83
C LEU A 195 10.01 -16.70 2.92
N ALA A 196 10.03 -16.10 4.11
CA ALA A 196 9.88 -14.66 4.31
C ALA A 196 10.92 -13.87 3.50
N GLU A 197 12.19 -14.28 3.57
CA GLU A 197 13.29 -13.68 2.78
C GLU A 197 13.06 -13.80 1.28
N ALA A 198 12.50 -14.93 0.82
CA ALA A 198 12.23 -15.15 -0.60
C ALA A 198 11.06 -14.30 -1.13
N ILE A 199 10.01 -14.11 -0.33
CA ILE A 199 8.82 -13.35 -0.75
C ILE A 199 9.00 -11.84 -0.62
N GLY A 200 9.90 -11.38 0.27
CA GLY A 200 10.12 -9.96 0.55
C GLY A 200 10.31 -9.13 -0.71
N PRO A 201 11.29 -9.45 -1.59
CA PRO A 201 11.51 -8.72 -2.83
C PRO A 201 10.30 -8.75 -3.78
N ALA A 202 9.55 -9.86 -3.81
CA ALA A 202 8.38 -9.99 -4.68
C ALA A 202 7.23 -9.07 -4.25
N LEU A 203 7.02 -8.89 -2.95
CA LEU A 203 6.02 -7.99 -2.39
C LEU A 203 6.49 -6.52 -2.42
N GLN A 204 7.77 -6.28 -2.21
CA GLN A 204 8.37 -4.96 -2.30
C GLN A 204 8.23 -4.35 -3.70
N ALA A 205 8.19 -5.18 -4.76
CA ALA A 205 7.91 -4.74 -6.12
C ALA A 205 6.50 -4.10 -6.29
N TYR A 206 5.61 -4.32 -5.33
CA TYR A 206 4.27 -3.70 -5.24
C TYR A 206 4.20 -2.63 -4.13
N GLY A 207 5.34 -2.19 -3.59
CA GLY A 207 5.39 -1.21 -2.51
C GLY A 207 4.96 -1.75 -1.15
N ILE A 208 4.96 -3.07 -0.97
CA ILE A 208 4.49 -3.75 0.24
C ILE A 208 5.68 -4.31 1.02
N ASP A 209 5.72 -4.00 2.31
CA ASP A 209 6.66 -4.59 3.25
C ASP A 209 6.04 -5.79 3.95
N VAL A 210 6.74 -6.93 3.94
CA VAL A 210 6.37 -8.09 4.75
C VAL A 210 6.78 -7.83 6.20
N LYS A 211 5.82 -7.92 7.12
CA LYS A 211 6.03 -7.71 8.56
C LYS A 211 6.24 -9.03 9.29
N SER A 212 5.47 -10.04 8.92
CA SER A 212 5.64 -11.40 9.41
C SER A 212 5.13 -12.41 8.39
N PHE A 213 5.68 -13.61 8.44
CA PHE A 213 5.28 -14.71 7.58
C PHE A 213 5.47 -16.02 8.34
N TYR A 214 4.41 -16.82 8.42
CA TYR A 214 4.40 -18.07 9.15
C TYR A 214 3.90 -19.21 8.27
N VAL A 215 4.59 -20.34 8.34
CA VAL A 215 4.13 -21.63 7.84
C VAL A 215 3.44 -22.34 9.00
N GLN A 216 2.15 -22.62 8.86
CA GLN A 216 1.37 -23.31 9.90
C GLN A 216 1.28 -24.81 9.64
N SER A 217 1.33 -25.22 8.39
CA SER A 217 1.31 -26.63 8.01
C SER A 217 2.07 -26.87 6.72
N LEU A 218 2.72 -28.02 6.68
CA LEU A 218 3.40 -28.58 5.53
C LEU A 218 3.02 -30.06 5.44
N SER A 219 2.50 -30.50 4.30
CA SER A 219 2.03 -31.88 4.12
C SER A 219 2.30 -32.43 2.72
N LEU A 220 2.38 -33.76 2.65
CA LEU A 220 2.37 -34.52 1.40
C LEU A 220 0.90 -34.84 1.05
N PRO A 221 0.45 -34.59 -0.20
CA PRO A 221 -0.88 -34.94 -0.70
C PRO A 221 -1.28 -36.40 -0.57
#